data_AF-A0A4U5P8W0-F1
#
_entry.id   AF-A0A4U5P8W0-F1
#
_cell.length_a   1.000
_cell.length_b   1.000
_cell.length_c   1.000
_cell.angle_alpha   90.00
_cell.angle_beta   90.00
_cell.angle_gamma   90.00
#
_symmetry.space_group_name_H-M   'P 1'
#
loop_
_entity.id
_entity.type
_entity.pdbx_description
1 polymer ?
#
loop_
_entity_poly.entity_id
_entity_poly.type
_entity_poly.pdbx_seq_one_letter_code
_entity_poly.pdbx_strand_id
1 'polypeptide(L)'
;MHVDQRVRDVIQSREKKGEMYDIDWCRRRKPLNTHVPALLLNRELGMRPSGTHFMRGSREFHHCIAPKHTLNAVDKKRAMTIRRFTPDGKRMICFSISTLFVYDYLGVQNAQDATTSDAFEKVFQHKFTLPVLTREEVMSSTAMICKEYCLITPDSKHLILLKSKISDEIGQSVHEIFQNNETLLNSTATLDSATNLLSIDLEVFY
;
A
#
# COMPACT_ATOMS: atom_id res chain seq x y z
N MET A 1 -33.86 55.38 -1.79
CA MET A 1 -33.30 54.01 -1.84
C MET A 1 -31.78 54.12 -1.76
N HIS A 2 -31.21 54.06 -0.55
CA HIS A 2 -29.76 54.14 -0.33
C HIS A 2 -29.33 52.76 0.13
N VAL A 3 -28.85 51.94 -0.81
CA VAL A 3 -28.27 50.63 -0.48
C VAL A 3 -26.97 50.89 0.26
N ASP A 4 -26.93 50.44 1.52
CA ASP A 4 -25.84 50.65 2.47
C ASP A 4 -24.49 50.22 1.87
N GLN A 5 -23.53 51.14 1.85
CA GLN A 5 -22.18 50.94 1.30
C GLN A 5 -21.50 49.71 1.91
N ARG A 6 -21.82 49.37 3.16
CA ARG A 6 -21.33 48.16 3.85
C ARG A 6 -21.78 46.86 3.21
N VAL A 7 -22.99 46.83 2.63
CA VAL A 7 -23.49 45.64 1.93
C VAL A 7 -22.76 45.46 0.60
N ARG A 8 -22.40 46.56 -0.08
CA ARG A 8 -21.59 46.52 -1.30
C ARG A 8 -20.16 46.04 -1.02
N ASP A 9 -19.57 46.47 0.09
CA ASP A 9 -18.21 46.05 0.47
C ASP A 9 -18.14 44.56 0.83
N VAL A 10 -19.19 44.01 1.48
CA VAL A 10 -19.29 42.57 1.79
C VAL A 10 -19.55 41.73 0.54
N ILE A 11 -20.29 42.26 -0.45
CA ILE A 11 -20.49 41.60 -1.74
C ILE A 11 -19.20 41.62 -2.56
N GLN A 12 -18.48 42.75 -2.62
CA GLN A 12 -17.18 42.84 -3.30
C GLN A 12 -16.09 41.99 -2.62
N SER A 13 -16.10 41.85 -1.29
CA SER A 13 -15.18 40.95 -0.59
C SER A 13 -15.47 39.46 -0.86
N ARG A 14 -16.71 39.12 -1.25
CA ARG A 14 -17.10 37.78 -1.69
C ARG A 14 -16.84 37.54 -3.19
N GLU A 15 -16.78 38.59 -4.00
CA GLU A 15 -16.46 38.53 -5.42
C GLU A 15 -14.96 38.42 -5.71
N LYS A 16 -14.08 38.80 -4.78
CA LYS A 16 -12.67 38.38 -4.79
C LYS A 16 -12.53 36.92 -4.31
N LYS A 17 -13.25 36.01 -4.96
CA LYS A 17 -12.81 34.63 -5.05
C LYS A 17 -11.56 34.65 -5.94
N GLY A 18 -10.40 34.79 -5.31
CA GLY A 18 -9.17 34.32 -5.91
C GLY A 18 -9.40 32.91 -6.45
N GLU A 19 -8.80 32.60 -7.59
CA GLU A 19 -8.92 31.29 -8.23
C GLU A 19 -8.75 30.20 -7.17
N MET A 20 -9.49 29.09 -7.29
CA MET A 20 -9.60 28.03 -6.28
C MET A 20 -8.25 27.43 -5.83
N TYR A 21 -7.16 27.83 -6.49
CA TYR A 21 -5.77 27.43 -6.28
C TYR A 21 -4.78 28.61 -6.38
N ASP A 22 -5.15 29.83 -5.96
CA ASP A 22 -4.22 30.96 -5.96
C ASP A 22 -3.05 30.78 -4.96
N ILE A 23 -1.99 31.58 -5.10
CA ILE A 23 -0.80 31.49 -4.23
C ILE A 23 -1.18 31.70 -2.75
N ASP A 24 -2.21 32.49 -2.50
CA ASP A 24 -2.71 32.76 -1.16
C ASP A 24 -3.53 31.59 -0.61
N TRP A 25 -4.15 30.76 -1.46
CA TRP A 25 -4.79 29.49 -1.13
C TRP A 25 -3.74 28.47 -0.71
N CYS A 26 -2.64 28.36 -1.48
CA CYS A 26 -1.49 27.52 -1.11
C CYS A 26 -0.88 27.95 0.23
N ARG A 27 -0.73 29.25 0.48
CA ARG A 27 -0.21 29.80 1.74
C ARG A 27 -1.15 29.62 2.93
N ARG A 28 -2.47 29.67 2.70
CA ARG A 28 -3.50 29.40 3.73
C ARG A 28 -3.59 27.92 4.08
N ARG A 29 -3.19 27.03 3.18
CA ARG A 29 -3.17 25.59 3.42
C ARG A 29 -1.94 25.23 4.25
N LYS A 30 -2.15 24.92 5.53
CA LYS A 30 -1.12 24.25 6.32
C LYS A 30 -0.84 22.88 5.68
N PRO A 31 0.42 22.54 5.36
CA PRO A 31 0.74 21.19 4.92
C PRO A 31 0.26 20.21 5.97
N LEU A 32 -0.35 19.10 5.53
CA LEU A 32 -0.75 18.03 6.44
C LEU A 32 0.51 17.54 7.14
N ASN A 33 0.49 17.51 8.47
CA ASN A 33 1.61 16.99 9.22
C ASN A 33 1.68 15.48 9.00
N THR A 34 2.64 15.01 8.21
CA THR A 34 2.83 13.60 7.89
C THR A 34 3.82 12.91 8.84
N HIS A 35 4.44 13.64 9.77
CA HIS A 35 5.39 13.07 10.71
C HIS A 35 4.67 12.13 11.67
N VAL A 36 5.01 10.85 11.59
CA VAL A 36 4.42 9.78 12.42
C VAL A 36 4.46 10.12 13.92
N PRO A 37 5.57 10.62 14.51
CA PRO A 37 5.56 10.99 15.94
C PRO A 37 4.61 12.12 16.27
N ALA A 38 4.45 13.12 15.40
CA ALA A 38 3.52 14.24 15.62
C ALA A 38 2.06 13.81 15.40
N LEU A 39 1.81 12.91 14.44
CA LEU A 39 0.52 12.26 14.24
C LEU A 39 0.14 11.40 15.45
N LEU A 40 1.09 10.62 15.98
CA LEU A 40 0.93 9.84 17.20
C LEU A 40 0.72 10.75 18.41
N LEU A 41 1.50 11.80 18.58
CA LEU A 41 1.35 12.75 19.67
C LEU A 41 -0.03 13.43 19.63
N ASN A 42 -0.50 13.86 18.46
CA ASN A 42 -1.84 14.41 18.28
C ASN A 42 -2.94 13.37 18.52
N ARG A 43 -2.70 12.10 18.15
CA ARG A 43 -3.59 10.96 18.42
C ARG A 43 -3.71 10.70 19.93
N GLU A 44 -2.58 10.58 20.62
CA GLU A 44 -2.46 10.22 22.05
C GLU A 44 -2.87 11.39 22.97
N LEU A 45 -2.37 12.60 22.71
CA LEU A 45 -2.67 13.78 23.55
C LEU A 45 -4.01 14.45 23.19
N GLY A 46 -4.68 14.00 22.14
CA GLY A 46 -6.05 14.38 21.84
C GLY A 46 -6.25 15.84 21.42
N MET A 47 -5.21 16.54 20.96
CA MET A 47 -5.32 17.90 20.44
C MET A 47 -6.17 17.89 19.16
N ARG A 48 -7.40 18.40 19.25
CA ARG A 48 -8.38 18.38 18.15
C ARG A 48 -8.18 19.58 17.22
N PRO A 49 -8.26 19.42 15.89
CA PRO A 49 -8.47 20.54 15.00
C PRO A 49 -9.81 21.22 15.34
N SER A 50 -9.81 22.55 15.40
CA SER A 50 -11.05 23.30 15.66
C SER A 50 -12.06 23.06 14.55
N GLY A 51 -13.31 22.73 14.90
CA GLY A 51 -14.41 22.53 13.93
C GLY A 51 -14.73 21.09 13.52
N THR A 52 -14.07 20.07 14.08
CA THR A 52 -14.39 18.66 13.75
C THR A 52 -15.39 18.03 14.72
N HIS A 53 -16.46 17.40 14.20
CA HIS A 53 -17.43 16.63 14.99
C HIS A 53 -16.80 15.34 15.54
N PHE A 54 -16.97 15.12 16.85
CA PHE A 54 -16.54 13.90 17.52
C PHE A 54 -17.58 12.80 17.31
N MET A 55 -17.29 11.81 16.46
CA MET A 55 -18.04 10.55 16.46
C MET A 55 -17.48 9.67 17.60
N ARG A 56 -18.31 9.42 18.63
CA ARG A 56 -18.04 8.36 19.61
C ARG A 56 -17.85 7.04 18.85
N GLY A 57 -16.71 6.37 19.04
CA GLY A 57 -16.39 5.07 18.41
C GLY A 57 -15.12 5.04 17.55
N SER A 58 -14.53 6.19 17.18
CA SER A 58 -13.26 6.21 16.41
C SER A 58 -11.98 6.08 17.27
N ARG A 59 -12.14 6.07 18.60
CA ARG A 59 -11.08 5.94 19.61
C ARG A 59 -11.27 4.68 20.45
N GLU A 60 -11.58 3.56 19.83
CA GLU A 60 -11.38 2.30 20.52
C GLU A 60 -9.87 2.08 20.57
N PHE A 61 -9.31 2.21 21.77
CA PHE A 61 -8.00 1.65 22.08
C PHE A 61 -7.91 0.29 21.40
N HIS A 62 -6.83 0.02 20.66
CA HIS A 62 -6.57 -1.33 20.18
C HIS A 62 -6.66 -2.24 21.40
N HIS A 63 -7.71 -3.05 21.47
CA HIS A 63 -7.82 -4.03 22.53
C HIS A 63 -6.59 -4.92 22.39
N CYS A 64 -5.73 -4.91 23.40
CA CYS A 64 -4.64 -5.87 23.49
C CYS A 64 -5.27 -7.22 23.80
N ILE A 65 -5.80 -7.88 22.76
CA ILE A 65 -6.25 -9.26 22.86
C ILE A 65 -4.98 -10.10 22.86
N ALA A 66 -4.55 -10.52 24.04
CA ALA A 66 -3.48 -11.51 24.16
C ALA A 66 -4.01 -12.84 23.61
N PRO A 67 -3.44 -13.38 22.53
CA PRO A 67 -3.88 -14.66 22.01
C PRO A 67 -3.60 -15.75 23.05
N LYS A 68 -4.60 -16.58 23.35
CA LYS A 68 -4.48 -17.69 24.31
C LYS A 68 -3.40 -18.70 23.89
N HIS A 69 -3.25 -18.90 22.58
CA HIS A 69 -2.28 -19.82 21.97
C HIS A 69 -1.67 -19.16 20.74
N THR A 70 -0.37 -19.37 20.53
CA THR A 70 0.36 -18.92 19.33
C THR A 70 0.84 -20.14 18.57
N LEU A 71 0.40 -20.28 17.32
CA LEU A 71 0.90 -21.31 16.40
C LEU A 71 2.05 -20.72 15.59
N ASN A 72 3.21 -21.35 15.64
CA ASN A 72 4.38 -20.95 14.87
C ASN A 72 4.51 -21.80 13.62
N ALA A 73 5.15 -21.25 12.58
CA ALA A 73 5.54 -22.00 11.37
C ALA A 73 4.37 -22.64 10.59
N VAL A 74 3.20 -22.00 10.65
CA VAL A 74 1.96 -22.44 9.99
C VAL A 74 2.06 -22.35 8.46
N ASP A 75 2.98 -21.55 7.95
CA ASP A 75 3.26 -21.26 6.53
C ASP A 75 4.22 -22.25 5.85
N LYS A 76 4.96 -23.08 6.61
CA LYS A 76 6.09 -23.90 6.12
C LYS A 76 5.74 -24.93 5.04
N LYS A 77 4.45 -25.22 4.80
CA LYS A 77 4.05 -26.23 3.81
C LYS A 77 4.26 -25.79 2.36
N ARG A 78 4.30 -24.49 2.10
CA ARG A 78 4.48 -23.94 0.75
C ARG A 78 5.66 -22.98 0.84
N ALA A 79 6.63 -23.10 -0.06
CA ALA A 79 7.78 -22.19 -0.13
C ALA A 79 7.35 -20.79 -0.60
N MET A 80 6.55 -20.11 0.22
CA MET A 80 5.92 -18.84 -0.05
C MET A 80 6.29 -17.82 1.02
N THR A 81 6.34 -16.58 0.61
CA THR A 81 6.50 -15.42 1.47
C THR A 81 5.14 -14.75 1.59
N ILE A 82 4.61 -14.66 2.81
CA ILE A 82 3.42 -13.86 3.11
C ILE A 82 3.79 -12.39 2.94
N ARG A 83 2.99 -11.63 2.17
CA ARG A 83 3.31 -10.23 1.87
C ARG A 83 2.38 -9.25 2.57
N ARG A 84 1.09 -9.28 2.25
CA ARG A 84 0.13 -8.30 2.77
C ARG A 84 -1.32 -8.76 2.61
N PHE A 85 -2.18 -8.26 3.48
CA PHE A 85 -3.62 -8.25 3.26
C PHE A 85 -4.04 -7.20 2.23
N THR A 86 -5.17 -7.44 1.57
CA THR A 86 -5.91 -6.38 0.86
C THR A 86 -6.37 -5.29 1.84
N PRO A 87 -6.57 -4.04 1.38
CA PRO A 87 -7.04 -2.94 2.24
C PRO A 87 -8.36 -3.23 2.97
N ASP A 88 -9.24 -4.04 2.37
CA ASP A 88 -10.49 -4.50 2.99
C ASP A 88 -10.32 -5.66 3.98
N GLY A 89 -9.11 -6.22 4.11
CA GLY A 89 -8.77 -7.31 5.01
C GLY A 89 -9.30 -8.69 4.58
N LYS A 90 -9.94 -8.81 3.41
CA LYS A 90 -10.61 -10.05 2.99
C LYS A 90 -9.68 -11.06 2.35
N ARG A 91 -8.55 -10.61 1.78
CA ARG A 91 -7.63 -11.49 1.03
C ARG A 91 -6.21 -11.33 1.51
N MET A 92 -5.46 -12.43 1.49
CA MET A 92 -4.03 -12.47 1.76
C MET A 92 -3.26 -12.70 0.45
N ILE A 93 -2.23 -11.89 0.23
CA ILE A 93 -1.33 -11.95 -0.91
C ILE A 93 -0.01 -12.61 -0.48
N CYS A 94 0.36 -13.67 -1.17
CA CYS A 94 1.59 -14.42 -0.93
C CYS A 94 2.36 -14.62 -2.25
N PHE A 95 3.69 -14.74 -2.18
CA PHE A 95 4.53 -14.95 -3.36
C PHE A 95 5.51 -16.10 -3.16
N SER A 96 5.68 -16.96 -4.17
CA SER A 96 6.91 -17.76 -4.29
C SER A 96 7.99 -16.95 -5.02
N ILE A 97 8.98 -17.63 -5.59
CA ILE A 97 9.98 -17.03 -6.49
C ILE A 97 9.32 -16.58 -7.80
N SER A 98 8.32 -17.31 -8.30
CA SER A 98 7.76 -17.14 -9.65
C SER A 98 6.24 -17.00 -9.70
N THR A 99 5.55 -17.29 -8.61
CA THR A 99 4.08 -17.35 -8.57
C THR A 99 3.50 -16.44 -7.50
N LEU A 100 2.35 -15.87 -7.82
CA LEU A 100 1.45 -15.20 -6.89
C LEU A 100 0.42 -16.22 -6.38
N PHE A 101 0.16 -16.22 -5.07
CA PHE A 101 -0.94 -16.94 -4.46
C PHE A 101 -1.87 -15.93 -3.78
N VAL A 102 -3.17 -16.11 -4.00
CA VAL A 102 -4.20 -15.32 -3.35
C VAL A 102 -5.07 -16.25 -2.52
N TYR A 103 -5.30 -15.86 -1.28
CA TYR A 103 -6.13 -16.60 -0.33
C TYR A 103 -7.26 -15.71 0.17
N ASP A 104 -8.46 -16.25 0.33
CA ASP A 104 -9.54 -15.61 1.07
C ASP A 104 -9.32 -15.83 2.58
N TYR A 105 -9.46 -14.77 3.36
CA TYR A 105 -9.33 -14.79 4.80
C TYR A 105 -10.68 -15.09 5.45
N LEU A 106 -10.79 -16.28 6.04
CA LEU A 106 -12.01 -16.76 6.69
C LEU A 106 -12.06 -16.41 8.19
N GLY A 107 -10.94 -15.94 8.73
CA GLY A 107 -10.82 -15.56 10.14
C GLY A 107 -10.14 -16.62 11.01
N VAL A 108 -9.39 -16.14 12.01
CA VAL A 108 -8.62 -16.98 12.95
C VAL A 108 -9.49 -17.91 13.80
N GLN A 109 -10.78 -17.60 13.97
CA GLN A 109 -11.73 -18.43 14.71
C GLN A 109 -11.87 -19.84 14.12
N ASN A 110 -11.64 -20.00 12.80
CA ASN A 110 -11.73 -21.29 12.14
C ASN A 110 -10.56 -22.23 12.50
N ALA A 111 -9.51 -21.71 13.14
CA ALA A 111 -8.34 -22.46 13.57
C ALA A 111 -8.26 -22.67 15.09
N GLN A 112 -9.33 -22.42 15.85
CA GLN A 112 -9.34 -22.59 17.31
C GLN A 112 -8.92 -24.01 17.75
N ASP A 113 -9.38 -25.03 17.03
CA ASP A 113 -9.08 -26.44 17.29
C ASP A 113 -8.12 -27.05 16.25
N ALA A 114 -7.44 -26.21 15.47
CA ALA A 114 -6.55 -26.67 14.41
C ALA A 114 -5.16 -27.04 14.96
N THR A 115 -4.56 -28.06 14.35
CA THR A 115 -3.14 -28.34 14.52
C THR A 115 -2.30 -27.38 13.66
N THR A 116 -1.00 -27.28 13.94
CA THR A 116 -0.08 -26.45 13.14
C THR A 116 -0.11 -26.79 11.64
N SER A 117 -0.45 -28.05 11.30
CA SER A 117 -0.46 -28.58 9.94
C SER A 117 -1.64 -28.06 9.12
N ASP A 118 -2.82 -27.89 9.71
CA ASP A 118 -4.07 -27.53 9.02
C ASP A 118 -4.54 -26.11 9.34
N ALA A 119 -3.98 -25.45 10.36
CA ALA A 119 -4.36 -24.11 10.76
C ALA A 119 -4.30 -23.09 9.61
N PHE A 120 -3.30 -23.15 8.73
CA PHE A 120 -3.19 -22.20 7.62
C PHE A 120 -4.40 -22.29 6.69
N GLU A 121 -4.71 -23.49 6.20
CA GLU A 121 -5.76 -23.70 5.19
C GLU A 121 -7.17 -23.48 5.77
N LYS A 122 -7.33 -23.60 7.11
CA LYS A 122 -8.58 -23.25 7.80
C LYS A 122 -8.83 -21.75 7.92
N VAL A 123 -7.77 -20.95 8.02
CA VAL A 123 -7.86 -19.46 8.11
C VAL A 123 -7.79 -18.82 6.72
N PHE A 124 -6.99 -19.39 5.83
CA PHE A 124 -6.70 -18.89 4.51
C PHE A 124 -7.10 -19.93 3.48
N GLN A 125 -8.28 -19.76 2.90
CA GLN A 125 -8.75 -20.62 1.83
C GLN A 125 -8.08 -20.21 0.52
N HIS A 126 -7.45 -21.16 -0.16
CA HIS A 126 -6.84 -20.89 -1.47
C HIS A 126 -7.91 -20.41 -2.45
N LYS A 127 -7.68 -19.25 -3.07
CA LYS A 127 -8.55 -18.68 -4.08
C LYS A 127 -8.03 -18.99 -5.48
N PHE A 128 -6.82 -18.54 -5.78
CA PHE A 128 -6.16 -18.85 -7.05
C PHE A 128 -4.64 -18.72 -6.96
N THR A 129 -3.96 -19.29 -7.96
CA THR A 129 -2.52 -19.17 -8.17
C THR A 129 -2.28 -18.62 -9.56
N LEU A 130 -1.42 -17.61 -9.67
CA LEU A 130 -1.05 -17.00 -10.94
C LEU A 130 0.47 -17.11 -11.15
N PRO A 131 0.95 -17.82 -12.18
CA PRO A 131 2.36 -17.76 -12.57
C PRO A 131 2.66 -16.36 -13.13
N VAL A 132 3.59 -15.65 -12.49
CA VAL A 132 4.00 -14.28 -12.86
C VAL A 132 5.25 -14.31 -13.75
N LEU A 133 6.17 -15.23 -13.45
CA LEU A 133 7.34 -15.49 -14.28
C LEU A 133 7.12 -16.72 -15.14
N THR A 134 7.59 -16.67 -16.38
CA THR A 134 7.61 -17.85 -17.26
C THR A 134 8.67 -18.84 -16.80
N ARG A 135 8.57 -20.10 -17.26
CA ARG A 135 9.56 -21.12 -16.93
C ARG A 135 10.97 -20.74 -17.39
N GLU A 136 11.08 -20.13 -18.57
CA GLU A 136 12.35 -19.68 -19.13
C GLU A 136 12.98 -18.56 -18.29
N GLU A 137 12.17 -17.59 -17.86
CA GLU A 137 12.64 -16.48 -17.00
C GLU A 137 13.17 -16.98 -15.65
N VAL A 138 12.54 -18.01 -15.08
CA VAL A 138 12.98 -18.63 -13.84
C VAL A 138 14.26 -19.44 -14.05
N MET A 139 14.36 -20.23 -15.12
CA MET A 139 15.53 -21.07 -15.38
C MET A 139 16.77 -20.24 -15.72
N SER A 140 16.60 -19.22 -16.54
CA SER A 140 17.70 -18.33 -16.96
C SER A 140 17.95 -17.20 -15.95
N SER A 141 17.15 -17.08 -14.88
CA SER A 141 17.22 -16.00 -13.89
C SER A 141 17.19 -14.59 -14.51
N THR A 142 16.51 -14.45 -15.65
CA THR A 142 16.44 -13.21 -16.43
C THR A 142 15.32 -12.29 -15.98
N ALA A 143 14.50 -12.70 -15.01
CA ALA A 143 13.51 -11.83 -14.39
C ALA A 143 13.27 -12.19 -12.93
N MET A 144 12.84 -11.19 -12.16
CA MET A 144 12.47 -11.34 -10.75
C MET A 144 11.18 -10.58 -10.44
N ILE A 145 10.42 -11.14 -9.49
CA ILE A 145 9.28 -10.45 -8.89
C ILE A 145 9.81 -9.50 -7.82
N CYS A 146 9.58 -8.20 -8.00
CA CYS A 146 9.95 -7.18 -7.03
C CYS A 146 8.88 -7.11 -5.94
N LYS A 147 8.84 -8.12 -5.06
CA LYS A 147 7.83 -8.29 -4.00
C LYS A 147 7.66 -7.05 -3.11
N GLU A 148 8.72 -6.25 -2.95
CA GLU A 148 8.67 -5.02 -2.18
C GLU A 148 7.81 -3.92 -2.82
N TYR A 149 7.73 -3.94 -4.15
CA TYR A 149 7.02 -2.97 -4.98
C TYR A 149 5.70 -3.56 -5.50
N CYS A 150 4.85 -3.96 -4.56
CA CYS A 150 3.48 -4.38 -4.82
C CYS A 150 2.48 -3.39 -4.19
N LEU A 151 1.52 -2.92 -4.98
CA LEU A 151 0.49 -1.98 -4.54
C LEU A 151 -0.87 -2.60 -4.77
N ILE A 152 -1.75 -2.51 -3.77
CA ILE A 152 -3.14 -2.94 -3.89
C ILE A 152 -3.99 -1.69 -4.03
N THR A 153 -4.90 -1.68 -4.99
CA THR A 153 -5.79 -0.54 -5.19
C THR A 153 -6.69 -0.31 -3.97
N PRO A 154 -7.13 0.93 -3.70
CA PRO A 154 -7.97 1.23 -2.52
C PRO A 154 -9.29 0.44 -2.47
N ASP A 155 -9.83 0.08 -3.64
CA ASP A 155 -11.03 -0.74 -3.77
C ASP A 155 -10.78 -2.24 -3.55
N SER A 156 -9.53 -2.65 -3.28
CA SER A 156 -9.11 -4.05 -3.06
C SER A 156 -9.32 -4.99 -4.26
N LYS A 157 -9.51 -4.44 -5.46
CA LYS A 157 -9.81 -5.23 -6.67
C LYS A 157 -8.59 -5.59 -7.48
N HIS A 158 -7.58 -4.74 -7.50
CA HIS A 158 -6.40 -4.93 -8.34
C HIS A 158 -5.12 -4.92 -7.51
N LEU A 159 -4.18 -5.75 -7.95
CA LEU A 159 -2.80 -5.78 -7.48
C LEU A 159 -1.89 -5.30 -8.61
N ILE A 160 -1.18 -4.21 -8.38
CA ILE A 160 -0.12 -3.72 -9.26
C ILE A 160 1.19 -4.31 -8.75
N LEU A 161 1.85 -5.08 -9.61
CA LEU A 161 3.07 -5.80 -9.29
C LEU A 161 4.19 -5.41 -10.26
N LEU A 162 5.33 -5.01 -9.70
CA LEU A 162 6.54 -4.78 -10.48
C LEU A 162 7.27 -6.11 -10.75
N LYS A 163 7.57 -6.34 -12.03
CA LYS A 163 8.43 -7.41 -12.52
C LYS A 163 9.66 -6.78 -13.18
N SER A 164 10.85 -7.08 -12.67
CA SER A 164 12.10 -6.61 -13.28
C SER A 164 12.68 -7.70 -14.16
N LYS A 165 13.09 -7.36 -15.36
CA LYS A 165 14.01 -8.13 -16.20
C LYS A 165 15.43 -7.82 -15.74
N ILE A 166 16.24 -8.85 -15.55
CA ILE A 166 17.66 -8.77 -15.26
C ILE A 166 18.34 -8.92 -16.62
N SER A 167 18.95 -7.84 -17.11
CA SER A 167 19.71 -7.85 -18.36
C SER A 167 21.15 -8.29 -18.08
N ASP A 168 21.72 -9.10 -18.98
CA ASP A 168 23.14 -9.49 -18.97
C ASP A 168 24.07 -8.39 -19.51
N GLU A 169 23.57 -7.18 -19.76
CA GLU A 169 24.40 -6.03 -20.14
C GLU A 169 25.22 -5.54 -18.93
N ILE A 170 26.34 -6.22 -18.72
CA ILE A 170 27.44 -5.81 -17.85
C ILE A 170 27.86 -4.39 -18.25
N GLY A 171 27.81 -3.44 -17.31
CA GLY A 171 28.40 -2.13 -17.58
C GLY A 171 28.24 -1.02 -16.55
N GLN A 172 27.61 -1.21 -15.40
CA GLN A 172 27.69 -0.20 -14.33
C GLN A 172 28.43 -0.77 -13.13
N SER A 173 29.62 -0.25 -12.87
CA SER A 173 30.39 -0.64 -11.70
C SER A 173 29.62 -0.20 -10.45
N VAL A 174 29.72 -0.98 -9.36
CA VAL A 174 29.09 -0.62 -8.06
C VAL A 174 29.50 0.79 -7.60
N HIS A 175 30.67 1.28 -8.02
CA HIS A 175 31.14 2.65 -7.78
C HIS A 175 30.39 3.74 -8.55
N GLU A 176 29.70 3.41 -9.64
CA GLU A 176 28.88 4.34 -10.43
C GLU A 176 27.44 4.44 -9.89
N ILE A 177 26.96 3.40 -9.20
CA ILE A 177 25.60 3.35 -8.61
C ILE A 177 25.49 4.23 -7.35
N PHE A 178 26.60 4.46 -6.63
CA PHE A 178 26.60 5.14 -5.33
C PHE A 178 27.44 6.42 -5.31
N GLN A 179 27.38 7.25 -6.35
CA GLN A 179 27.87 8.62 -6.27
C GLN A 179 26.74 9.53 -5.78
N ASN A 180 26.75 9.78 -4.46
CA ASN A 180 25.94 10.76 -3.71
C ASN A 180 24.41 10.57 -3.69
N ASN A 181 23.84 10.64 -2.48
CA ASN A 181 22.42 10.46 -2.18
C ASN A 181 21.47 11.53 -2.78
N GLU A 182 21.98 12.46 -3.58
CA GLU A 182 21.22 13.60 -4.14
C GLU A 182 21.16 13.62 -5.67
N THR A 183 21.86 12.70 -6.35
CA THR A 183 21.90 12.63 -7.80
C THR A 183 20.99 11.52 -8.32
N LEU A 184 19.91 11.91 -9.01
CA LEU A 184 19.12 10.97 -9.81
C LEU A 184 20.01 10.42 -10.93
N LEU A 185 20.18 9.09 -10.97
CA LEU A 185 20.95 8.42 -12.01
C LEU A 185 20.37 8.74 -13.38
N ASN A 186 21.19 9.23 -14.31
CA ASN A 186 20.89 9.17 -15.73
C ASN A 186 21.07 7.72 -16.19
N SER A 187 20.12 6.86 -15.82
CA SER A 187 20.00 5.53 -16.40
C SER A 187 19.53 5.70 -17.85
N THR A 188 20.46 5.54 -18.79
CA THR A 188 20.14 5.39 -20.22
C THR A 188 19.49 4.05 -20.53
N ALA A 189 19.37 3.14 -19.56
CA ALA A 189 18.40 2.06 -19.67
C ALA A 189 17.02 2.69 -19.50
N THR A 190 16.31 2.83 -20.61
CA THR A 190 14.91 3.21 -20.64
C THR A 190 14.16 2.38 -19.60
N LEU A 191 13.44 3.05 -18.69
CA LEU A 191 12.52 2.42 -17.73
C LEU A 191 11.59 1.40 -18.42
N ASP A 192 11.37 1.61 -19.73
CA ASP A 192 10.54 0.81 -20.62
C ASP A 192 11.13 -0.58 -21.00
N SER A 193 12.44 -0.83 -20.89
CA SER A 193 13.03 -2.09 -21.38
C SER A 193 13.25 -3.16 -20.30
N ALA A 194 13.40 -2.75 -19.03
CA ALA A 194 13.79 -3.65 -17.93
C ALA A 194 12.72 -3.83 -16.86
N THR A 195 11.64 -3.04 -16.83
CA THR A 195 10.63 -3.10 -15.75
C THR A 195 9.22 -3.12 -16.31
N ASN A 196 8.49 -4.20 -16.02
CA ASN A 196 7.10 -4.38 -16.40
C ASN A 196 6.19 -4.23 -15.18
N LEU A 197 5.19 -3.37 -15.28
CA LEU A 197 4.11 -3.27 -14.29
C LEU A 197 2.94 -4.15 -14.72
N LEU A 198 2.59 -5.12 -13.88
CA LEU A 198 1.47 -6.02 -14.09
C LEU A 198 0.29 -5.57 -13.24
N SER A 199 -0.85 -5.30 -13.88
CA SER A 199 -2.13 -5.14 -13.18
C SER A 199 -2.83 -6.49 -13.13
N ILE A 200 -3.06 -7.01 -11.93
CA ILE A 200 -3.65 -8.33 -11.69
C ILE A 200 -5.01 -8.11 -11.03
N ASP A 201 -6.07 -8.63 -11.66
CA ASP A 201 -7.41 -8.64 -11.11
C ASP A 201 -7.52 -9.71 -10.01
N LEU A 202 -7.97 -9.30 -8.82
CA LEU A 202 -8.14 -10.18 -7.66
C LEU A 202 -9.56 -10.78 -7.57
N GLU A 203 -10.50 -10.33 -8.39
CA GLU A 203 -11.90 -10.79 -8.41
C GLU A 203 -12.16 -11.88 -9.46
N VAL A 204 -11.51 -11.83 -10.64
CA VAL A 204 -12.00 -12.49 -11.87
C VAL A 204 -11.62 -13.97 -12.08
N PHE A 205 -10.89 -14.61 -11.18
CA PHE A 205 -10.58 -16.04 -11.33
C PHE A 205 -11.67 -16.90 -10.66
N TYR A 206 -12.54 -17.51 -11.48
CA TYR A 206 -13.53 -18.54 -11.13
C TYR A 206 -13.07 -19.92 -11.57
#